data_AF-A0A9D7CER9-F1
#
_entry.id   AF-A0A9D7CER9-F1
#
_cell.length_a   1.000
_cell.length_b   1.000
_cell.length_c   1.000
_cell.angle_alpha   90.00
_cell.angle_beta   90.00
_cell.angle_gamma   90.00
#
_symmetry.space_group_name_H-M   'P 1'
#
loop_
_entity.id
_entity.type
_entity.pdbx_description
1 polymer ?
#
loop_
_entity_poly.entity_id
_entity_poly.type
_entity_poly.pdbx_seq_one_letter_code
_entity_poly.pdbx_strand_id
1 'polypeptide(L)'
;MLKFLAPLLVFGIVVFVHELGHFLAAKLTRVYAPVFAFGWGPRLIGFRWGETDYRWSWFPIGGFVAMATKDSEALSAIEGETDLGDSSPSTAGAGGEDGGEREGHRRGWNPIPYDPNALRPFGPHPVPSERWIESKTLPAKIFILSAGVIMNVVLALGVSTATIMGFGRGYVPAVIDSVLSGRPAALAGLQSGDSIIAIGDTPIERWNQVLDKITASPGQPLAIEVVRPSGERASLQITPALSDDVDPVTGAPVKVGRIGAAPRGTVAREDVGFGDAVVAGWNVTWVMGGAVVKVVGGLFSGEVSVKQLGGPIAIARTSFQAAKNGWEDLLSLLAFLSINVAVLNMLPIPLLDGGQILLRVVESLKGGEFSMRTQEMIARVGVMAIALLFALVMFNDIKGLVQQFFL
;
A
#
# COMPACT_ATOMS: atom_id res chain seq x y z
N MET A 1 23.05 -1.61 -11.41
CA MET A 1 22.54 -0.24 -11.15
C MET A 1 21.03 -0.22 -10.95
N LEU A 2 20.21 -0.78 -11.86
CA LEU A 2 18.74 -0.80 -11.75
C LEU A 2 18.20 -1.39 -10.42
N LYS A 3 18.86 -2.41 -9.86
CA LYS A 3 18.48 -3.06 -8.59
C LYS A 3 18.51 -2.11 -7.38
N PHE A 4 19.37 -1.09 -7.37
CA PHE A 4 19.44 -0.09 -6.29
C PHE A 4 18.30 0.93 -6.36
N LEU A 5 17.66 1.07 -7.52
CA LEU A 5 16.48 1.92 -7.71
C LEU A 5 15.18 1.19 -7.37
N ALA A 6 15.23 -0.13 -7.16
CA ALA A 6 14.04 -0.94 -6.88
C ALA A 6 13.19 -0.42 -5.69
N PRO A 7 13.75 0.00 -4.54
CA PRO A 7 12.94 0.56 -3.46
C PRO A 7 12.14 1.78 -3.90
N LEU A 8 12.79 2.70 -4.63
CA LEU A 8 12.18 3.93 -5.12
C LEU A 8 11.13 3.67 -6.18
N LEU A 9 11.38 2.72 -7.08
CA LEU A 9 10.45 2.33 -8.14
C LEU A 9 9.21 1.65 -7.55
N VAL A 10 9.37 0.66 -6.67
CA VAL A 10 8.25 -0.07 -6.10
C VAL A 10 7.39 0.87 -5.24
N PHE A 11 8.00 1.60 -4.31
CA PHE A 11 7.27 2.56 -3.48
C PHE A 11 6.64 3.67 -4.32
N GLY A 12 7.37 4.18 -5.31
CA GLY A 12 6.88 5.20 -6.23
C GLY A 12 5.65 4.76 -7.02
N ILE A 13 5.61 3.51 -7.50
CA ILE A 13 4.43 2.96 -8.19
C ILE A 13 3.24 2.86 -7.24
N VAL A 14 3.45 2.33 -6.02
CA VAL A 14 2.35 2.18 -5.04
C VAL A 14 1.74 3.54 -4.69
N VAL A 15 2.55 4.53 -4.36
CA VAL A 15 2.05 5.88 -4.03
C VAL A 15 1.43 6.54 -5.26
N PHE A 16 2.01 6.38 -6.45
CA PHE A 16 1.42 6.95 -7.66
C PHE A 16 0.02 6.40 -7.96
N VAL A 17 -0.16 5.08 -7.85
CA VAL A 17 -1.47 4.44 -8.09
C VAL A 17 -2.48 4.82 -7.01
N HIS A 18 -2.04 5.01 -5.77
CA HIS A 18 -2.86 5.55 -4.70
C HIS A 18 -3.40 6.96 -5.05
N GLU A 19 -2.51 7.88 -5.41
CA GLU A 19 -2.90 9.25 -5.79
C GLU A 19 -3.76 9.29 -7.06
N LEU A 20 -3.49 8.38 -8.00
CA LEU A 20 -4.33 8.20 -9.19
C LEU A 20 -5.77 7.86 -8.80
N GLY A 21 -5.98 7.06 -7.74
CA GLY A 21 -7.31 6.75 -7.22
C GLY A 21 -8.09 8.00 -6.81
N HIS A 22 -7.50 8.81 -5.94
CA HIS A 22 -8.11 10.08 -5.53
C HIS A 22 -8.38 11.00 -6.72
N PHE A 23 -7.40 11.12 -7.63
CA PHE A 23 -7.55 11.94 -8.84
C PHE A 23 -8.75 11.49 -9.70
N LEU A 24 -8.85 10.19 -9.99
CA LEU A 24 -9.95 9.64 -10.79
C LEU A 24 -11.30 9.85 -10.10
N ALA A 25 -11.39 9.60 -8.79
CA ALA A 25 -12.61 9.83 -8.03
C ALA A 25 -13.01 11.31 -7.97
N ALA A 26 -12.04 12.22 -7.83
CA ALA A 26 -12.28 13.66 -7.89
C ALA A 26 -12.87 14.07 -9.25
N LYS A 27 -12.31 13.56 -10.36
CA LYS A 27 -12.86 13.82 -11.70
C LYS A 27 -14.27 13.28 -11.87
N LEU A 28 -14.53 12.05 -11.44
CA LEU A 28 -15.85 11.41 -11.52
C LEU A 28 -16.92 12.16 -10.70
N THR A 29 -16.53 12.75 -9.58
CA THR A 29 -17.43 13.53 -8.69
C THR A 29 -17.45 15.04 -9.00
N ARG A 30 -16.75 15.47 -10.07
CA ARG A 30 -16.61 16.87 -10.50
C ARG A 30 -15.97 17.78 -9.45
N VAL A 31 -15.11 17.23 -8.60
CA VAL A 31 -14.20 18.02 -7.78
C VAL A 31 -13.10 18.59 -8.67
N TYR A 32 -12.72 19.85 -8.41
CA TYR A 32 -11.64 20.46 -9.17
C TYR A 32 -10.28 19.91 -8.72
N ALA A 33 -9.52 19.37 -9.66
CA ALA A 33 -8.20 18.79 -9.44
C ALA A 33 -7.17 19.49 -10.37
N PRO A 34 -6.58 20.63 -9.94
CA PRO A 34 -5.71 21.45 -10.77
C PRO A 34 -4.39 20.77 -11.15
N VAL A 35 -3.88 19.87 -10.31
CA VAL A 35 -2.56 19.26 -10.49
C VAL A 35 -2.66 17.77 -10.28
N PHE A 36 -2.11 17.02 -11.23
CA PHE A 36 -1.79 15.61 -11.05
C PHE A 36 -0.34 15.40 -11.49
N ALA A 37 0.51 14.97 -10.57
CA ALA A 37 1.93 14.92 -10.78
C ALA A 37 2.51 13.53 -10.50
N PHE A 38 3.51 13.17 -11.29
CA PHE A 38 4.46 12.12 -10.93
C PHE A 38 5.61 12.78 -10.15
N GLY A 39 5.75 12.42 -8.87
CA GLY A 39 6.74 13.01 -8.00
C GLY A 39 6.34 14.33 -7.33
N TRP A 40 7.27 14.86 -6.52
CA TRP A 40 7.07 16.01 -5.63
C TRP A 40 8.02 17.17 -5.98
N GLY A 41 7.65 18.39 -5.61
CA GLY A 41 8.47 19.60 -5.78
C GLY A 41 8.17 20.42 -7.06
N PRO A 42 9.10 21.30 -7.47
CA PRO A 42 8.92 22.15 -8.64
C PRO A 42 8.65 21.37 -9.92
N ARG A 43 7.87 21.96 -10.84
CA ARG A 43 7.58 21.39 -12.15
C ARG A 43 8.86 21.27 -12.97
N LEU A 44 9.12 20.08 -13.51
CA LEU A 44 10.16 19.87 -14.52
C LEU A 44 9.57 20.01 -15.92
N ILE A 45 8.70 19.08 -16.28
CA ILE A 45 8.06 18.99 -17.59
C ILE A 45 6.61 18.58 -17.41
N GLY A 46 5.77 18.85 -18.39
CA GLY A 46 4.37 18.49 -18.29
C GLY A 46 3.55 19.11 -19.40
N PHE A 47 2.30 18.69 -19.48
CA PHE A 47 1.31 19.26 -20.37
C PHE A 47 0.03 19.49 -19.59
N ARG A 48 -0.74 20.46 -20.06
CA ARG A 48 -2.06 20.71 -19.51
C ARG A 48 -3.08 20.08 -20.42
N TRP A 49 -4.03 19.36 -19.85
CA TRP A 49 -5.19 18.86 -20.58
C TRP A 49 -6.48 19.20 -19.85
N GLY A 50 -7.35 19.93 -20.55
CA GLY A 50 -8.53 20.56 -19.98
C GLY A 50 -8.15 21.51 -18.84
N GLU A 51 -8.56 21.13 -17.63
CA GLU A 51 -8.38 21.92 -16.42
C GLU A 51 -7.25 21.43 -15.50
N THR A 52 -6.64 20.30 -15.83
CA THR A 52 -5.60 19.66 -15.01
C THR A 52 -4.24 19.82 -15.66
N ASP A 53 -3.27 20.20 -14.84
CA ASP A 53 -1.87 20.18 -15.20
C ASP A 53 -1.25 18.83 -14.85
N TYR A 54 -0.86 18.09 -15.89
CA TYR A 54 -0.19 16.80 -15.79
C TYR A 54 1.31 17.03 -15.86
N ARG A 55 2.00 16.83 -14.73
CA ARG A 55 3.42 17.20 -14.61
C ARG A 55 4.29 16.10 -14.06
N TRP A 56 5.56 16.15 -14.43
CA TRP A 56 6.66 15.47 -13.78
C TRP A 56 7.34 16.48 -12.90
N SER A 57 7.52 16.14 -11.64
CA SER A 57 8.14 17.02 -10.65
C SER A 57 9.63 16.68 -10.49
N TRP A 58 10.38 17.60 -9.88
CA TRP A 58 11.82 17.45 -9.65
C TRP A 58 12.20 16.13 -8.99
N PHE A 59 11.42 15.66 -8.02
CA PHE A 59 11.66 14.41 -7.31
C PHE A 59 10.70 13.32 -7.80
N PRO A 60 11.10 12.46 -8.78
CA PRO A 60 10.19 11.58 -9.53
C PRO A 60 9.86 10.29 -8.75
N ILE A 61 9.36 10.43 -7.53
CA ILE A 61 8.99 9.30 -6.66
C ILE A 61 7.58 9.52 -6.14
N GLY A 62 6.68 8.58 -6.45
CA GLY A 62 5.29 8.63 -6.03
C GLY A 62 4.40 9.45 -6.95
N GLY A 63 3.16 9.66 -6.52
CA GLY A 63 2.24 10.62 -7.11
C GLY A 63 2.05 11.83 -6.21
N PHE A 64 1.41 12.85 -6.76
CA PHE A 64 0.83 13.95 -6.00
C PHE A 64 -0.42 14.43 -6.72
N VAL A 65 -1.54 14.57 -6.00
CA VAL A 65 -2.77 15.18 -6.52
C VAL A 65 -3.12 16.41 -5.67
N ALA A 66 -3.34 17.53 -6.33
CA ALA A 66 -3.96 18.68 -5.68
C ALA A 66 -5.46 18.65 -5.98
N MET A 67 -6.27 18.72 -4.93
CA MET A 67 -7.73 18.79 -5.02
C MET A 67 -8.21 20.05 -4.32
N ALA A 68 -9.26 20.66 -4.86
CA ALA A 68 -9.86 21.86 -4.28
C ALA A 68 -10.56 21.53 -2.97
N THR A 69 -10.07 22.15 -1.90
CA THR A 69 -10.72 22.18 -0.58
C THR A 69 -10.98 23.63 -0.18
N LYS A 70 -11.99 23.84 0.66
CA LYS A 70 -12.29 25.15 1.27
C LYS A 70 -11.05 25.79 1.90
N ASP A 71 -10.21 25.01 2.56
CA ASP A 71 -9.02 25.50 3.27
C ASP A 71 -7.87 25.84 2.31
N SER A 72 -7.71 25.07 1.22
CA SER A 72 -6.70 25.37 0.19
C SER A 72 -6.96 26.70 -0.50
N GLU A 73 -8.24 27.05 -0.67
CA GLU A 73 -8.64 28.33 -1.25
C GLU A 73 -8.47 29.48 -0.26
N ALA A 74 -8.87 29.27 1.01
CA ALA A 74 -8.64 30.26 2.08
C ALA A 74 -7.15 30.58 2.27
N LEU A 75 -6.27 29.58 2.23
CA LEU A 75 -4.82 29.81 2.25
C LEU A 75 -4.35 30.58 1.02
N SER A 76 -4.79 30.20 -0.19
CA SER A 76 -4.39 30.90 -1.42
C SER A 76 -4.88 32.35 -1.48
N ALA A 77 -6.01 32.66 -0.86
CA ALA A 77 -6.54 34.01 -0.73
C ALA A 77 -5.76 34.87 0.28
N ILE A 78 -5.17 34.24 1.31
CA ILE A 78 -4.30 34.90 2.30
C ILE A 78 -2.87 35.06 1.74
N GLU A 79 -2.34 34.05 1.07
CA GLU A 79 -1.02 34.08 0.42
C GLU A 79 -0.99 35.02 -0.79
N GLY A 80 -2.14 35.32 -1.40
CA GLY A 80 -2.31 36.34 -2.42
C GLY A 80 -2.01 37.78 -1.99
N GLU A 81 -1.70 38.01 -0.70
CA GLU A 81 -1.20 39.29 -0.16
C GLU A 81 0.31 39.32 0.13
N THR A 82 1.02 38.19 -0.02
CA THR A 82 2.48 38.12 0.17
C THR A 82 3.12 37.24 -0.88
N ASP A 83 3.32 37.80 -2.07
CA ASP A 83 4.07 37.16 -3.15
C ASP A 83 5.55 37.06 -2.74
N LEU A 84 5.96 35.86 -2.29
CA LEU A 84 7.36 35.51 -2.13
C LEU A 84 7.94 35.15 -3.50
N GLY A 85 8.65 36.12 -4.07
CA GLY A 85 9.69 35.85 -5.05
C GLY A 85 9.34 36.18 -6.49
N ASP A 86 9.20 37.46 -6.81
CA ASP A 86 9.76 37.94 -8.07
C ASP A 86 10.52 39.25 -7.85
N SER A 87 11.82 39.20 -8.12
CA SER A 87 12.75 40.30 -7.95
C SER A 87 12.83 41.10 -9.25
N SER A 88 12.22 42.28 -9.29
CA SER A 88 12.65 43.41 -10.12
C SER A 88 12.06 44.72 -9.59
N PRO A 89 12.77 45.85 -9.71
CA PRO A 89 12.74 46.91 -8.71
C PRO A 89 11.51 47.80 -8.80
N SER A 90 11.12 48.29 -7.63
CA SER A 90 10.18 49.37 -7.44
C SER A 90 10.69 50.67 -8.09
N THR A 91 9.78 51.36 -8.77
CA THR A 91 9.81 52.83 -8.83
C THR A 91 8.46 53.33 -8.36
N ALA A 92 8.43 53.76 -7.11
CA ALA A 92 7.35 54.54 -6.55
C ALA A 92 7.55 56.02 -6.88
N GLY A 93 6.46 56.70 -7.21
CA GLY A 93 6.24 58.12 -6.92
C GLY A 93 6.24 59.08 -8.11
N ALA A 94 5.05 59.60 -8.46
CA ALA A 94 4.70 61.04 -8.36
C ALA A 94 3.32 61.28 -9.02
N GLY A 95 2.53 62.18 -8.43
CA GLY A 95 1.14 62.46 -8.79
C GLY A 95 0.92 63.44 -9.94
N GLY A 96 -0.33 63.90 -10.08
CA GLY A 96 -0.69 65.14 -10.80
C GLY A 96 -1.60 64.97 -12.01
N GLU A 97 -2.88 65.31 -11.79
CA GLU A 97 -3.84 66.03 -12.65
C GLU A 97 -3.72 66.12 -14.18
N ASP A 98 -4.87 65.81 -14.82
CA ASP A 98 -5.62 66.53 -15.86
C ASP A 98 -5.03 66.85 -17.25
N GLY A 99 -5.92 66.84 -18.26
CA GLY A 99 -5.66 67.34 -19.60
C GLY A 99 -5.81 66.31 -20.72
N GLY A 100 -6.93 66.39 -21.44
CA GLY A 100 -7.22 65.52 -22.58
C GLY A 100 -6.44 65.87 -23.84
N GLU A 101 -6.24 64.87 -24.70
CA GLU A 101 -6.07 65.03 -26.13
C GLU A 101 -6.40 63.71 -26.84
N ARG A 102 -7.28 63.79 -27.84
CA ARG A 102 -7.60 62.69 -28.74
C ARG A 102 -6.50 62.63 -29.79
N GLU A 103 -5.76 61.53 -29.88
CA GLU A 103 -5.05 61.18 -31.12
C GLU A 103 -4.69 59.69 -31.21
N GLY A 104 -4.95 59.13 -32.39
CA GLY A 104 -4.15 58.02 -32.94
C GLY A 104 -4.58 56.60 -32.59
N HIS A 105 -5.44 56.01 -33.42
CA HIS A 105 -5.45 54.56 -33.64
C HIS A 105 -4.05 54.09 -34.09
N ARG A 106 -3.22 53.65 -33.14
CA ARG A 106 -2.09 52.77 -33.43
C ARG A 106 -2.55 51.33 -33.20
N ARG A 107 -2.70 50.58 -34.29
CA ARG A 107 -2.66 49.10 -34.27
C ARG A 107 -1.23 48.68 -33.88
N GLY A 108 -0.87 48.89 -32.63
CA GLY A 108 0.25 48.22 -31.99
C GLY A 108 -0.27 46.91 -31.44
N TRP A 109 0.47 45.83 -31.67
CA TRP A 109 0.34 44.60 -30.91
C TRP A 109 0.33 45.00 -29.42
N ASN A 110 -0.82 44.86 -28.77
CA ASN A 110 -0.92 45.00 -27.33
C ASN A 110 -0.66 43.59 -26.80
N PRO A 111 0.59 43.21 -26.45
CA PRO A 111 0.79 41.97 -25.74
C PRO A 111 -0.05 42.09 -24.47
N ILE A 112 -1.12 41.31 -24.41
CA ILE A 112 -1.76 41.01 -23.12
C ILE A 112 -0.58 40.62 -22.21
N PRO A 113 -0.37 41.30 -21.07
CA PRO A 113 0.69 40.93 -20.15
C PRO A 113 0.62 39.42 -19.93
N TYR A 114 1.73 38.71 -20.15
CA TYR A 114 1.78 37.28 -19.87
C TYR A 114 1.44 37.09 -18.40
N ASP A 115 0.20 36.70 -18.12
CA ASP A 115 -0.25 36.30 -16.80
C ASP A 115 -0.03 34.80 -16.69
N PRO A 116 0.95 34.33 -15.89
CA PRO A 116 1.19 32.90 -15.66
C PRO A 116 -0.05 32.19 -15.12
N ASN A 117 -0.98 32.93 -14.52
CA ASN A 117 -2.23 32.44 -13.97
C ASN A 117 -3.40 32.46 -14.96
N ALA A 118 -3.37 33.23 -16.05
CA ALA A 118 -4.42 33.23 -17.08
C ALA A 118 -4.57 31.86 -17.77
N LEU A 119 -3.52 31.03 -17.68
CA LEU A 119 -3.59 29.65 -18.11
C LEU A 119 -4.28 28.74 -17.10
N ARG A 120 -4.63 29.13 -15.86
CA ARG A 120 -5.43 28.31 -14.92
C ARG A 120 -6.91 28.32 -15.35
N PRO A 121 -7.67 27.22 -15.19
CA PRO A 121 -9.07 27.12 -15.63
C PRO A 121 -9.97 28.12 -14.92
N PHE A 122 -9.55 28.59 -13.75
CA PHE A 122 -10.18 29.65 -12.97
C PHE A 122 -9.32 30.92 -12.87
N GLY A 123 -8.14 30.98 -13.52
CA GLY A 123 -7.31 32.18 -13.44
C GLY A 123 -6.95 32.58 -12.00
N PRO A 124 -6.93 33.88 -11.68
CA PRO A 124 -6.90 34.39 -10.30
C PRO A 124 -8.27 34.33 -9.59
N HIS A 125 -9.31 33.76 -10.22
CA HIS A 125 -10.64 33.66 -9.63
C HIS A 125 -10.75 32.45 -8.68
N PRO A 126 -11.58 32.58 -7.62
CA PRO A 126 -11.87 31.49 -6.69
C PRO A 126 -12.46 30.27 -7.41
N VAL A 127 -12.19 29.08 -6.88
CA VAL A 127 -12.79 27.86 -7.41
C VAL A 127 -14.26 27.85 -6.98
N PRO A 128 -15.21 27.59 -7.90
CA PRO A 128 -16.62 27.51 -7.52
C PRO A 128 -16.84 26.49 -6.40
N SER A 129 -17.58 26.89 -5.36
CA SER A 129 -17.67 26.13 -4.11
C SER A 129 -18.28 24.74 -4.30
N GLU A 130 -19.16 24.56 -5.30
CA GLU A 130 -19.72 23.27 -5.70
C GLU A 130 -18.67 22.28 -6.25
N ARG A 131 -17.46 22.75 -6.52
CA ARG A 131 -16.32 21.95 -6.99
C ARG A 131 -15.31 21.64 -5.88
N TRP A 132 -15.54 22.10 -4.66
CA TRP A 132 -14.77 21.70 -3.48
C TRP A 132 -15.19 20.32 -3.00
N ILE A 133 -14.29 19.59 -2.34
CA ILE A 133 -14.61 18.31 -1.68
C ILE A 133 -15.71 18.52 -0.61
N GLU A 134 -15.62 19.60 0.17
CA GLU A 134 -16.52 19.89 1.28
C GLU A 134 -17.97 20.09 0.84
N SER A 135 -18.20 20.53 -0.40
CA SER A 135 -19.55 20.71 -0.95
C SER A 135 -20.24 19.41 -1.35
N LYS A 136 -19.49 18.31 -1.48
CA LYS A 136 -20.03 17.04 -1.96
C LYS A 136 -20.82 16.32 -0.88
N THR A 137 -21.72 15.44 -1.33
CA THR A 137 -22.47 14.56 -0.43
C THR A 137 -21.53 13.62 0.33
N LEU A 138 -21.94 13.14 1.51
CA LEU A 138 -21.12 12.22 2.30
C LEU A 138 -20.68 10.97 1.50
N PRO A 139 -21.54 10.29 0.73
CA PRO A 139 -21.10 9.16 -0.09
C PRO A 139 -20.02 9.53 -1.12
N ALA A 140 -20.13 10.70 -1.74
CA ALA A 140 -19.12 11.20 -2.68
C ALA A 140 -17.80 11.50 -1.98
N LYS A 141 -17.83 12.12 -0.78
CA LYS A 141 -16.63 12.34 0.05
C LYS A 141 -15.96 11.01 0.42
N ILE A 142 -16.73 10.04 0.91
CA ILE A 142 -16.22 8.71 1.27
C ILE A 142 -15.63 8.01 0.05
N PHE A 143 -16.28 8.09 -1.12
CA PHE A 143 -15.73 7.53 -2.36
C PHE A 143 -14.39 8.16 -2.74
N ILE A 144 -14.28 9.50 -2.73
CA ILE A 144 -13.01 10.19 -3.04
C ILE A 144 -11.92 9.80 -2.04
N LEU A 145 -12.23 9.79 -0.75
CA LEU A 145 -11.26 9.47 0.31
C LEU A 145 -10.86 7.99 0.30
N SER A 146 -11.75 7.06 -0.08
CA SER A 146 -11.41 5.63 -0.17
C SER A 146 -10.76 5.24 -1.49
N ALA A 147 -10.77 6.11 -2.50
CA ALA A 147 -10.35 5.76 -3.86
C ALA A 147 -8.88 5.37 -3.95
N GLY A 148 -7.99 6.01 -3.18
CA GLY A 148 -6.58 5.63 -3.12
C GLY A 148 -6.38 4.23 -2.55
N VAL A 149 -7.10 3.89 -1.47
CA VAL A 149 -7.10 2.53 -0.90
C VAL A 149 -7.63 1.51 -1.90
N ILE A 150 -8.77 1.79 -2.54
CA ILE A 150 -9.36 0.91 -3.55
C ILE A 150 -8.37 0.65 -4.69
N MET A 151 -7.72 1.69 -5.20
CA MET A 151 -6.74 1.53 -6.29
C MET A 151 -5.52 0.70 -5.88
N ASN A 152 -5.08 0.79 -4.63
CA ASN A 152 -3.99 -0.06 -4.14
C ASN A 152 -4.42 -1.53 -3.97
N VAL A 153 -5.67 -1.80 -3.60
CA VAL A 153 -6.21 -3.17 -3.62
C VAL A 153 -6.29 -3.69 -5.05
N VAL A 154 -6.77 -2.86 -5.99
CA VAL A 154 -6.82 -3.20 -7.43
C VAL A 154 -5.43 -3.47 -7.99
N LEU A 155 -4.43 -2.65 -7.61
CA LEU A 155 -3.04 -2.86 -8.01
C LEU A 155 -2.50 -4.19 -7.47
N ALA A 156 -2.72 -4.49 -6.18
CA ALA A 156 -2.28 -5.74 -5.57
C ALA A 156 -2.89 -6.96 -6.28
N LEU A 157 -4.20 -6.91 -6.56
CA LEU A 157 -4.90 -7.95 -7.31
C LEU A 157 -4.33 -8.11 -8.72
N GLY A 158 -4.24 -7.01 -9.48
CA GLY A 158 -3.75 -7.03 -10.85
C GLY A 158 -2.31 -7.54 -10.97
N VAL A 159 -1.43 -7.11 -10.07
CA VAL A 159 -0.03 -7.56 -10.03
C VAL A 159 0.06 -9.03 -9.61
N SER A 160 -0.73 -9.47 -8.64
CA SER A 160 -0.77 -10.89 -8.23
C SER A 160 -1.25 -11.78 -9.36
N THR A 161 -2.34 -11.41 -10.04
CA THR A 161 -2.86 -12.14 -11.19
C THR A 161 -1.85 -12.19 -12.34
N ALA A 162 -1.23 -11.05 -12.69
CA ALA A 162 -0.21 -11.00 -13.74
C ALA A 162 1.02 -11.86 -13.40
N THR A 163 1.43 -11.87 -12.13
CA THR A 163 2.56 -12.70 -11.66
C THR A 163 2.22 -14.18 -11.80
N ILE A 164 1.04 -14.60 -11.36
CA ILE A 164 0.59 -15.99 -11.46
C ILE A 164 0.47 -16.44 -12.92
N MET A 165 -0.03 -15.58 -13.82
CA MET A 165 -0.08 -15.87 -15.25
C MET A 165 1.31 -15.97 -15.89
N GLY A 166 2.24 -15.10 -15.49
CA GLY A 166 3.56 -15.02 -16.11
C GLY A 166 4.55 -16.07 -15.63
N PHE A 167 4.44 -16.47 -14.36
CA PHE A 167 5.39 -17.39 -13.72
C PHE A 167 4.79 -18.75 -13.38
N GLY A 168 3.49 -18.91 -13.52
CA GLY A 168 2.74 -20.06 -13.03
C GLY A 168 2.41 -19.93 -11.54
N ARG A 169 1.47 -20.74 -11.06
CA ARG A 169 1.13 -20.81 -9.64
C ARG A 169 2.11 -21.73 -8.93
N GLY A 170 2.92 -21.17 -8.05
CA GLY A 170 3.83 -21.94 -7.19
C GLY A 170 3.06 -22.79 -6.16
N TYR A 171 3.46 -24.05 -6.00
CA TYR A 171 3.03 -24.90 -4.90
C TYR A 171 4.16 -25.83 -4.46
N VAL A 172 4.11 -26.26 -3.20
CA VAL A 172 5.03 -27.29 -2.69
C VAL A 172 4.32 -28.63 -2.76
N PRO A 173 4.82 -29.62 -3.53
CA PRO A 173 4.22 -30.95 -3.59
C PRO A 173 4.20 -31.62 -2.21
N ALA A 174 3.21 -32.47 -1.96
CA ALA A 174 3.09 -33.21 -0.71
C ALA A 174 4.09 -34.40 -0.60
N VAL A 175 5.36 -34.16 -0.94
CA VAL A 175 6.43 -35.17 -0.96
C VAL A 175 7.38 -34.93 0.20
N ILE A 176 7.61 -35.99 0.98
CA ILE A 176 8.50 -35.98 2.14
C ILE A 176 9.96 -35.96 1.69
N ASP A 177 10.74 -35.05 2.25
CA ASP A 177 12.19 -35.00 2.05
C ASP A 177 12.94 -35.60 3.23
N SER A 178 12.56 -35.20 4.44
CA SER A 178 13.20 -35.69 5.66
C SER A 178 12.19 -35.93 6.77
N VAL A 179 12.52 -36.90 7.60
CA VAL A 179 11.73 -37.31 8.77
C VAL A 179 12.67 -37.34 9.97
N LEU A 180 12.29 -36.64 11.04
CA LEU A 180 13.09 -36.54 12.25
C LEU A 180 12.95 -37.80 13.12
N SER A 181 14.07 -38.42 13.47
CA SER A 181 14.12 -39.59 14.35
C SER A 181 13.43 -39.33 15.69
N GLY A 182 12.68 -40.33 16.18
CA GLY A 182 11.97 -40.25 17.46
C GLY A 182 10.73 -39.34 17.47
N ARG A 183 10.35 -38.76 16.31
CA ARG A 183 9.11 -37.97 16.16
C ARG A 183 7.96 -38.84 15.62
N PRO A 184 6.68 -38.39 15.75
CA PRO A 184 5.53 -39.19 15.35
C PRO A 184 5.59 -39.74 13.93
N ALA A 185 6.08 -38.97 12.97
CA ALA A 185 6.25 -39.41 11.58
C ALA A 185 7.20 -40.62 11.45
N ALA A 186 8.36 -40.57 12.12
CA ALA A 186 9.32 -41.68 12.11
C ALA A 186 8.76 -42.93 12.80
N LEU A 187 8.08 -42.75 13.94
CA LEU A 187 7.48 -43.84 14.72
C LEU A 187 6.36 -44.55 13.95
N ALA A 188 5.62 -43.82 13.12
CA ALA A 188 4.59 -44.36 12.25
C ALA A 188 5.16 -44.98 10.95
N GLY A 189 6.46 -44.90 10.71
CA GLY A 189 7.12 -45.50 9.56
C GLY A 189 7.06 -44.67 8.27
N LEU A 190 6.82 -43.35 8.38
CA LEU A 190 6.94 -42.42 7.25
C LEU A 190 8.41 -42.27 6.83
N GLN A 191 8.66 -42.22 5.53
CA GLN A 191 10.01 -42.24 4.96
C GLN A 191 10.26 -41.05 4.01
N SER A 192 11.53 -40.76 3.78
CA SER A 192 11.94 -39.84 2.72
C SER A 192 11.50 -40.37 1.36
N GLY A 193 10.94 -39.50 0.52
CA GLY A 193 10.39 -39.82 -0.79
C GLY A 193 8.92 -40.22 -0.80
N ASP A 194 8.28 -40.43 0.37
CA ASP A 194 6.86 -40.71 0.44
C ASP A 194 6.04 -39.53 -0.10
N SER A 195 5.10 -39.81 -0.99
CA SER A 195 4.11 -38.83 -1.47
C SER A 195 2.82 -39.00 -0.70
N ILE A 196 2.42 -38.01 0.10
CA ILE A 196 1.15 -38.01 0.81
C ILE A 196 0.03 -37.75 -0.19
N ILE A 197 -0.90 -38.70 -0.31
CA ILE A 197 -2.03 -38.62 -1.25
C ILE A 197 -3.37 -38.39 -0.57
N ALA A 198 -3.50 -38.71 0.73
CA ALA A 198 -4.70 -38.41 1.51
C ALA A 198 -4.40 -38.33 3.02
N ILE A 199 -5.19 -37.53 3.73
CA ILE A 199 -5.25 -37.50 5.20
C ILE A 199 -6.72 -37.62 5.62
N GLY A 200 -7.08 -38.75 6.25
CA GLY A 200 -8.46 -39.16 6.44
C GLY A 200 -9.18 -39.28 5.10
N ASP A 201 -10.36 -38.69 4.99
CA ASP A 201 -11.15 -38.67 3.74
C ASP A 201 -10.77 -37.53 2.79
N THR A 202 -9.74 -36.74 3.11
CA THR A 202 -9.35 -35.57 2.31
C THR A 202 -8.19 -35.91 1.38
N PRO A 203 -8.36 -35.83 0.04
CA PRO A 203 -7.26 -35.92 -0.91
C PRO A 203 -6.26 -34.79 -0.71
N ILE A 204 -4.97 -35.11 -0.85
CA ILE A 204 -3.87 -34.17 -0.65
C ILE A 204 -3.02 -34.14 -1.92
N GLU A 205 -2.75 -32.93 -2.40
CA GLU A 205 -1.85 -32.67 -3.52
C GLU A 205 -0.67 -31.79 -3.09
N ARG A 206 -0.89 -30.93 -2.09
CA ARG A 206 0.02 -29.85 -1.73
C ARG A 206 0.39 -29.89 -0.26
N TRP A 207 1.61 -29.49 0.05
CA TRP A 207 2.15 -29.53 1.41
C TRP A 207 1.42 -28.58 2.37
N ASN A 208 0.87 -27.46 1.91
CA ASN A 208 0.07 -26.60 2.77
C ASN A 208 -1.18 -27.31 3.31
N GLN A 209 -1.81 -28.20 2.51
CA GLN A 209 -2.93 -29.01 2.97
C GLN A 209 -2.49 -30.02 4.06
N VAL A 210 -1.27 -30.57 3.93
CA VAL A 210 -0.65 -31.42 4.96
C VAL A 210 -0.44 -30.63 6.25
N LEU A 211 0.14 -29.43 6.15
CA LEU A 211 0.34 -28.53 7.29
C LEU A 211 -1.00 -28.20 7.97
N ASP A 212 -1.99 -27.73 7.23
CA ASP A 212 -3.28 -27.30 7.77
C ASP A 212 -3.96 -28.42 8.59
N LYS A 213 -3.98 -29.65 8.05
CA LYS A 213 -4.55 -30.81 8.74
C LYS A 213 -3.77 -31.22 9.98
N ILE A 214 -2.44 -31.26 9.90
CA ILE A 214 -1.60 -31.72 11.01
C ILE A 214 -1.60 -30.71 12.16
N THR A 215 -1.46 -29.43 11.83
CA THR A 215 -1.39 -28.33 12.79
C THR A 215 -2.70 -28.22 13.59
N ALA A 216 -3.84 -28.48 12.97
CA ALA A 216 -5.17 -28.45 13.59
C ALA A 216 -5.54 -29.67 14.45
N SER A 217 -4.73 -30.74 14.44
CA SER A 217 -5.08 -32.03 15.08
C SER A 217 -4.06 -32.53 16.11
N PRO A 218 -3.61 -31.71 17.08
CA PRO A 218 -2.69 -32.18 18.12
C PRO A 218 -3.34 -33.30 18.97
N GLY A 219 -2.63 -34.41 19.14
CA GLY A 219 -3.07 -35.55 19.94
C GLY A 219 -4.15 -36.43 19.31
N GLN A 220 -4.64 -36.09 18.11
CA GLN A 220 -5.64 -36.87 17.40
C GLN A 220 -4.97 -37.78 16.37
N PRO A 221 -5.20 -39.11 16.39
CA PRO A 221 -4.67 -40.01 15.37
C PRO A 221 -5.25 -39.67 13.99
N LEU A 222 -4.37 -39.49 13.01
CA LEU A 222 -4.73 -39.24 11.61
C LEU A 222 -4.27 -40.42 10.74
N ALA A 223 -5.19 -40.96 9.94
CA ALA A 223 -4.86 -41.90 8.89
C ALA A 223 -4.26 -41.15 7.70
N ILE A 224 -3.02 -41.45 7.35
CA ILE A 224 -2.29 -40.83 6.25
C ILE A 224 -1.99 -41.90 5.20
N GLU A 225 -2.50 -41.69 3.99
CA GLU A 225 -2.18 -42.53 2.85
C GLU A 225 -1.00 -41.95 2.09
N VAL A 226 -0.01 -42.81 1.82
CA VAL A 226 1.19 -42.44 1.09
C VAL A 226 1.48 -43.39 -0.05
N VAL A 227 2.12 -42.87 -1.09
CA VAL A 227 2.74 -43.65 -2.16
C VAL A 227 4.25 -43.58 -1.98
N ARG A 228 4.88 -44.74 -1.80
CA ARG A 228 6.34 -44.86 -1.71
C ARG A 228 7.00 -44.63 -3.07
N PRO A 229 8.30 -44.33 -3.12
CA PRO A 229 9.05 -44.26 -4.38
C PRO A 229 8.98 -45.54 -5.24
N SER A 230 8.73 -46.70 -4.61
CA SER A 230 8.52 -47.98 -5.30
C SER A 230 7.16 -48.09 -6.02
N GLY A 231 6.24 -47.16 -5.79
CA GLY A 231 4.85 -47.21 -6.25
C GLY A 231 3.90 -47.95 -5.30
N GLU A 232 4.40 -48.53 -4.21
CA GLU A 232 3.59 -49.18 -3.18
C GLU A 232 2.75 -48.15 -2.41
N ARG A 233 1.48 -48.47 -2.16
CA ARG A 233 0.60 -47.69 -1.28
C ARG A 233 0.73 -48.19 0.15
N ALA A 234 0.88 -47.27 1.10
CA ALA A 234 0.85 -47.56 2.52
C ALA A 234 -0.15 -46.64 3.24
N SER A 235 -0.82 -47.18 4.26
CA SER A 235 -1.68 -46.41 5.16
C SER A 235 -1.04 -46.39 6.54
N LEU A 236 -0.74 -45.19 7.04
CA LEU A 236 -0.03 -44.96 8.29
C LEU A 236 -0.95 -44.24 9.27
N GLN A 237 -0.95 -44.66 10.54
CA GLN A 237 -1.63 -43.93 11.61
C GLN A 237 -0.63 -43.05 12.33
N ILE A 238 -0.76 -41.73 12.19
CA ILE A 238 0.16 -40.75 12.77
C ILE A 238 -0.61 -39.85 13.73
N THR A 239 -0.18 -39.79 14.98
CA THR A 239 -0.73 -38.86 15.98
C THR A 239 0.18 -37.64 16.09
N PRO A 240 -0.22 -36.44 15.63
CA PRO A 240 0.59 -35.24 15.78
C PRO A 240 0.87 -34.95 17.25
N ALA A 241 2.13 -34.72 17.59
CA ALA A 241 2.51 -34.32 18.93
C ALA A 241 2.15 -32.85 19.15
N LEU A 242 1.64 -32.52 20.34
CA LEU A 242 1.45 -31.14 20.76
C LEU A 242 2.82 -30.46 20.85
N SER A 243 2.97 -29.34 20.16
CA SER A 243 4.18 -28.51 20.16
C SER A 243 3.81 -27.07 20.42
N ASP A 244 4.66 -26.38 21.19
CA ASP A 244 4.66 -24.93 21.21
C ASP A 244 5.26 -24.42 19.90
N ASP A 245 4.70 -23.34 19.38
CA ASP A 245 5.05 -22.73 18.11
C ASP A 245 4.73 -21.23 18.15
N VAL A 246 5.02 -20.53 17.05
CA VAL A 246 4.66 -19.13 16.88
C VAL A 246 3.75 -18.97 15.67
N ASP A 247 2.75 -18.12 15.83
CA ASP A 247 1.87 -17.73 14.73
C ASP A 247 2.74 -17.13 13.60
N PRO A 248 2.67 -17.65 12.37
CA PRO A 248 3.55 -17.21 11.30
C PRO A 248 3.28 -15.76 10.85
N VAL A 249 2.13 -15.19 11.24
CA VAL A 249 1.74 -13.81 10.91
C VAL A 249 2.05 -12.87 12.08
N THR A 250 1.63 -13.21 13.30
CA THR A 250 1.77 -12.31 14.46
C THR A 250 2.98 -12.60 15.35
N GLY A 251 3.60 -13.76 15.23
CA GLY A 251 4.66 -14.23 16.13
C GLY A 251 4.18 -14.57 17.54
N ALA A 252 2.87 -14.55 17.81
CA ALA A 252 2.29 -14.89 19.10
C ALA A 252 2.45 -16.40 19.39
N PRO A 253 2.67 -16.81 20.65
CA PRO A 253 2.79 -18.22 21.00
C PRO A 253 1.48 -18.96 20.73
N VAL A 254 1.55 -20.08 20.01
CA VAL A 254 0.42 -20.95 19.69
C VAL A 254 0.78 -22.41 19.95
N LYS A 255 -0.23 -23.24 20.23
CA LYS A 255 -0.05 -24.69 20.36
C LYS A 255 -0.61 -25.39 19.15
N VAL A 256 0.21 -26.24 18.52
CA VAL A 256 -0.12 -26.89 17.26
C VAL A 256 0.31 -28.35 17.24
N GLY A 257 -0.29 -29.13 16.34
CA GLY A 257 0.19 -30.48 16.04
C GLY A 257 1.44 -30.45 15.16
N ARG A 258 2.44 -31.29 15.49
CA ARG A 258 3.64 -31.51 14.67
C ARG A 258 3.95 -33.00 14.57
N ILE A 259 4.31 -33.47 13.37
CA ILE A 259 4.73 -34.87 13.13
C ILE A 259 6.25 -35.04 12.97
N GLY A 260 7.00 -33.95 12.75
CA GLY A 260 8.45 -34.01 12.55
C GLY A 260 8.88 -34.46 11.15
N ALA A 261 8.17 -34.00 10.12
CA ALA A 261 8.53 -34.23 8.71
C ALA A 261 8.63 -32.89 7.96
N ALA A 262 9.49 -32.85 6.94
CA ALA A 262 9.70 -31.68 6.10
C ALA A 262 9.46 -32.02 4.61
N PRO A 263 8.90 -31.07 3.84
CA PRO A 263 8.66 -31.27 2.41
C PRO A 263 9.95 -31.18 1.61
N ARG A 264 9.91 -31.77 0.42
CA ARG A 264 10.90 -31.51 -0.62
C ARG A 264 10.81 -30.05 -1.07
N GLY A 265 11.86 -29.28 -0.80
CA GLY A 265 11.87 -27.81 -0.95
C GLY A 265 11.80 -27.25 -2.39
N THR A 266 11.63 -28.10 -3.40
CA THR A 266 11.41 -27.65 -4.78
C THR A 266 9.96 -27.18 -4.96
N VAL A 267 9.79 -25.87 -5.14
CA VAL A 267 8.51 -25.26 -5.55
C VAL A 267 8.20 -25.74 -6.97
N ALA A 268 7.15 -26.55 -7.10
CA ALA A 268 6.58 -26.91 -8.40
C ALA A 268 5.68 -25.77 -8.88
N ARG A 269 5.47 -25.70 -10.20
CA ARG A 269 4.60 -24.69 -10.81
C ARG A 269 3.60 -25.35 -11.72
N GLU A 270 2.40 -24.84 -11.67
CA GLU A 270 1.31 -25.20 -12.58
C GLU A 270 0.91 -23.96 -13.38
N ASP A 271 0.71 -24.14 -14.68
CA ASP A 271 0.09 -23.14 -15.51
C ASP A 271 -1.40 -23.08 -15.18
N VAL A 272 -1.93 -21.87 -15.07
CA VAL A 272 -3.35 -21.65 -14.77
C VAL A 272 -3.97 -20.74 -15.81
N GLY A 273 -5.25 -20.99 -16.12
CA GLY A 273 -6.02 -20.13 -17.00
C GLY A 273 -6.24 -18.74 -16.40
N PHE A 274 -6.65 -17.78 -17.24
CA PHE A 274 -6.91 -16.40 -16.79
C PHE A 274 -7.90 -16.32 -15.62
N GLY A 275 -9.02 -17.04 -15.70
CA GLY A 275 -10.03 -17.05 -14.64
C GLY A 275 -9.47 -17.55 -13.30
N ASP A 276 -8.76 -18.69 -13.33
CA ASP A 276 -8.12 -19.26 -12.14
C ASP A 276 -7.02 -18.34 -11.60
N ALA A 277 -6.28 -17.64 -12.45
CA ALA A 277 -5.28 -16.65 -12.04
C ALA A 277 -5.90 -15.42 -11.36
N VAL A 278 -7.08 -14.98 -11.79
CA VAL A 278 -7.82 -13.90 -11.11
C VAL A 278 -8.28 -14.36 -9.74
N VAL A 279 -8.87 -15.55 -9.63
CA VAL A 279 -9.30 -16.13 -8.35
C VAL A 279 -8.12 -16.35 -7.41
N ALA A 280 -7.01 -16.89 -7.92
CA ALA A 280 -5.80 -17.09 -7.14
C ALA A 280 -5.20 -15.74 -6.69
N GLY A 281 -5.13 -14.74 -7.58
CA GLY A 281 -4.69 -13.38 -7.24
C GLY A 281 -5.56 -12.71 -6.19
N TRP A 282 -6.88 -12.92 -6.23
CA TRP A 282 -7.82 -12.49 -5.20
C TRP A 282 -7.53 -13.16 -3.86
N ASN A 283 -7.38 -14.49 -3.85
CA ASN A 283 -7.08 -15.23 -2.63
C ASN A 283 -5.75 -14.79 -2.00
N VAL A 284 -4.72 -14.59 -2.82
CA VAL A 284 -3.43 -14.04 -2.37
C VAL A 284 -3.63 -12.66 -1.75
N THR A 285 -4.32 -11.76 -2.44
CA THR A 285 -4.58 -10.39 -1.96
C THR A 285 -5.38 -10.39 -0.65
N TRP A 286 -6.40 -11.24 -0.55
CA TRP A 286 -7.24 -11.39 0.65
C TRP A 286 -6.46 -11.93 1.85
N VAL A 287 -5.69 -13.00 1.65
CA VAL A 287 -4.84 -13.59 2.70
C VAL A 287 -3.81 -12.58 3.17
N MET A 288 -3.16 -11.86 2.26
CA MET A 288 -2.20 -10.82 2.61
C MET A 288 -2.86 -9.68 3.37
N GLY A 289 -3.98 -9.15 2.87
CA GLY A 289 -4.73 -8.09 3.57
C GLY A 289 -5.15 -8.51 4.97
N GLY A 290 -5.69 -9.72 5.12
CA GLY A 290 -6.06 -10.29 6.42
C GLY A 290 -4.86 -10.44 7.36
N ALA A 291 -3.70 -10.84 6.83
CA ALA A 291 -2.47 -10.92 7.61
C ALA A 291 -2.03 -9.53 8.13
N VAL A 292 -2.08 -8.48 7.28
CA VAL A 292 -1.78 -7.11 7.71
C VAL A 292 -2.75 -6.65 8.79
N VAL A 293 -4.06 -6.86 8.60
CA VAL A 293 -5.09 -6.52 9.61
C VAL A 293 -4.80 -7.23 10.94
N LYS A 294 -4.42 -8.51 10.90
CA LYS A 294 -4.09 -9.29 12.09
C LYS A 294 -2.84 -8.75 12.81
N VAL A 295 -1.79 -8.42 12.07
CA VAL A 295 -0.57 -7.78 12.63
C VAL A 295 -0.93 -6.45 13.28
N VAL A 296 -1.70 -5.60 12.58
CA VAL A 296 -2.10 -4.29 13.10
C VAL A 296 -2.97 -4.44 14.35
N GLY A 297 -3.97 -5.33 14.33
CA GLY A 297 -4.79 -5.63 15.51
C GLY A 297 -3.97 -6.14 16.69
N GLY A 298 -3.00 -7.02 16.41
CA GLY A 298 -2.06 -7.54 17.41
C GLY A 298 -1.15 -6.47 18.03
N LEU A 299 -0.81 -5.41 17.30
CA LEU A 299 -0.07 -4.26 17.87
C LEU A 299 -0.92 -3.48 18.86
N PHE A 300 -2.21 -3.31 18.57
CA PHE A 300 -3.15 -2.62 19.48
C PHE A 300 -3.48 -3.45 20.71
N SER A 301 -3.57 -4.78 20.58
CA SER A 301 -3.79 -5.67 21.74
C SER A 301 -2.53 -5.93 22.57
N GLY A 302 -1.34 -5.60 22.05
CA GLY A 302 -0.06 -5.85 22.70
C GLY A 302 0.50 -7.27 22.51
N GLU A 303 -0.15 -8.10 21.69
CA GLU A 303 0.32 -9.43 21.31
C GLU A 303 1.51 -9.38 20.35
N VAL A 304 1.56 -8.36 19.49
CA VAL A 304 2.65 -8.12 18.53
C VAL A 304 3.55 -7.02 19.07
N SER A 305 4.86 -7.30 19.11
CA SER A 305 5.83 -6.28 19.53
C SER A 305 6.12 -5.30 18.40
N VAL A 306 6.12 -4.00 18.70
CA VAL A 306 6.57 -2.93 17.79
C VAL A 306 8.02 -3.12 17.29
N LYS A 307 8.82 -3.95 17.96
CA LYS A 307 10.18 -4.32 17.51
C LYS A 307 10.20 -5.19 16.26
N GLN A 308 9.08 -5.82 15.91
CA GLN A 308 8.93 -6.65 14.73
C GLN A 308 8.53 -5.82 13.48
N LEU A 309 8.21 -4.53 13.66
CA LEU A 309 7.90 -3.63 12.57
C LEU A 309 9.18 -3.24 11.81
N GLY A 310 9.20 -3.50 10.51
CA GLY A 310 10.26 -3.06 9.61
C GLY A 310 10.08 -1.59 9.23
N GLY A 311 11.17 -0.82 9.26
CA GLY A 311 11.18 0.57 8.82
C GLY A 311 11.61 0.78 7.38
N PRO A 312 11.92 2.04 7.01
CA PRO A 312 12.38 2.39 5.68
C PRO A 312 13.64 1.64 5.24
N ILE A 313 14.56 1.32 6.16
CA ILE A 313 15.80 0.60 5.85
C ILE A 313 15.48 -0.87 5.56
N ALA A 314 14.60 -1.48 6.37
CA ALA A 314 14.13 -2.85 6.13
C ALA A 314 13.41 -2.96 4.77
N ILE A 315 12.52 -2.01 4.45
CA ILE A 315 11.82 -1.96 3.15
C ILE A 315 12.81 -1.81 2.00
N ALA A 316 13.81 -0.92 2.13
CA ALA A 316 14.83 -0.73 1.11
C ALA A 316 15.66 -2.00 0.87
N ARG A 317 16.06 -2.68 1.94
CA ARG A 317 16.79 -3.95 1.87
C ARG A 317 15.95 -5.05 1.20
N THR A 318 14.71 -5.23 1.62
CA THR A 318 13.80 -6.22 1.04
C THR A 318 13.55 -5.94 -0.44
N SER A 319 13.39 -4.66 -0.81
CA SER A 319 13.23 -4.25 -2.22
C SER A 319 14.46 -4.53 -3.06
N PHE A 320 15.65 -4.24 -2.54
CA PHE A 320 16.90 -4.58 -3.21
C PHE A 320 17.06 -6.10 -3.39
N GLN A 321 16.73 -6.88 -2.36
CA GLN A 321 16.82 -8.33 -2.39
C GLN A 321 15.82 -8.94 -3.38
N ALA A 322 14.57 -8.48 -3.39
CA ALA A 322 13.57 -8.88 -4.38
C ALA A 322 14.05 -8.61 -5.82
N ALA A 323 14.59 -7.41 -6.07
CA ALA A 323 15.17 -7.09 -7.38
C ALA A 323 16.42 -7.91 -7.73
N LYS A 324 17.13 -8.46 -6.74
CA LYS A 324 18.24 -9.38 -6.97
C LYS A 324 17.75 -10.76 -7.39
N ASN A 325 16.67 -11.24 -6.76
CA ASN A 325 16.10 -12.56 -6.95
C ASN A 325 15.33 -12.69 -8.27
N GLY A 326 14.69 -11.62 -8.74
CA GLY A 326 14.05 -11.59 -10.06
C GLY A 326 12.76 -10.79 -10.09
N TRP A 327 12.09 -10.85 -11.23
CA TRP A 327 10.84 -10.11 -11.46
C TRP A 327 9.67 -10.63 -10.63
N GLU A 328 9.58 -11.94 -10.42
CA GLU A 328 8.52 -12.57 -9.62
C GLU A 328 8.52 -12.05 -8.17
N ASP A 329 9.69 -12.03 -7.52
CA ASP A 329 9.85 -11.48 -6.17
C ASP A 329 9.58 -9.98 -6.13
N LEU A 330 10.01 -9.24 -7.15
CA LEU A 330 9.81 -7.79 -7.22
C LEU A 330 8.32 -7.43 -7.39
N LEU A 331 7.59 -8.17 -8.22
CA LEU A 331 6.14 -8.01 -8.41
C LEU A 331 5.37 -8.46 -7.17
N SER A 332 5.79 -9.57 -6.54
CA SER A 332 5.20 -10.03 -5.28
C SER A 332 5.39 -8.99 -4.17
N LEU A 333 6.56 -8.36 -4.10
CA LEU A 333 6.81 -7.25 -3.18
C LEU A 333 5.95 -6.02 -3.51
N LEU A 334 5.77 -5.68 -4.79
CA LEU A 334 4.90 -4.59 -5.20
C LEU A 334 3.44 -4.85 -4.76
N ALA A 335 2.92 -6.06 -4.96
CA ALA A 335 1.59 -6.44 -4.49
C ALA A 335 1.50 -6.36 -2.95
N PHE A 336 2.53 -6.85 -2.25
CA PHE A 336 2.61 -6.80 -0.78
C PHE A 336 2.63 -5.38 -0.24
N LEU A 337 3.47 -4.49 -0.78
CA LEU A 337 3.51 -3.10 -0.34
C LEU A 337 2.21 -2.37 -0.69
N SER A 338 1.60 -2.68 -1.84
CA SER A 338 0.32 -2.11 -2.23
C SER A 338 -0.81 -2.45 -1.25
N ILE A 339 -0.97 -3.73 -0.88
CA ILE A 339 -1.99 -4.12 0.09
C ILE A 339 -1.70 -3.59 1.50
N ASN A 340 -0.42 -3.51 1.91
CA ASN A 340 -0.04 -2.86 3.16
C ASN A 340 -0.48 -1.39 3.20
N VAL A 341 -0.16 -0.61 2.16
CA VAL A 341 -0.55 0.80 2.09
C VAL A 341 -2.07 0.94 2.11
N ALA A 342 -2.80 0.06 1.40
CA ALA A 342 -4.27 0.05 1.44
C ALA A 342 -4.82 -0.17 2.85
N VAL A 343 -4.35 -1.20 3.56
CA VAL A 343 -4.83 -1.53 4.92
C VAL A 343 -4.43 -0.45 5.93
N LEU A 344 -3.18 0.03 5.86
CA LEU A 344 -2.70 1.07 6.77
C LEU A 344 -3.43 2.40 6.55
N ASN A 345 -3.69 2.80 5.30
CA ASN A 345 -4.43 4.02 5.01
C ASN A 345 -5.91 3.93 5.40
N MET A 346 -6.46 2.74 5.64
CA MET A 346 -7.80 2.56 6.20
C MET A 346 -7.86 2.71 7.73
N LEU A 347 -6.73 2.85 8.41
CA LEU A 347 -6.73 3.04 9.86
C LEU A 347 -7.39 4.37 10.25
N PRO A 348 -8.05 4.43 11.42
CA PRO A 348 -8.75 5.62 11.91
C PRO A 348 -7.77 6.66 12.47
N ILE A 349 -6.73 6.99 11.70
CA ILE A 349 -5.70 7.97 12.06
C ILE A 349 -5.93 9.22 11.22
N PRO A 350 -6.08 10.42 11.82
CA PRO A 350 -6.54 11.63 11.12
C PRO A 350 -5.78 12.04 9.86
N LEU A 351 -4.51 11.65 9.71
CA LEU A 351 -3.71 11.98 8.52
C LEU A 351 -3.89 10.98 7.37
N LEU A 352 -4.55 9.86 7.63
CA LEU A 352 -4.81 8.78 6.68
C LEU A 352 -6.25 8.86 6.18
N ASP A 353 -6.49 8.27 5.01
CA ASP A 353 -7.80 8.24 4.37
C ASP A 353 -8.92 7.76 5.29
N GLY A 354 -8.69 6.66 6.02
CA GLY A 354 -9.64 6.06 6.96
C GLY A 354 -9.98 6.98 8.13
N GLY A 355 -9.02 7.75 8.63
CA GLY A 355 -9.26 8.76 9.66
C GLY A 355 -10.08 9.93 9.14
N GLN A 356 -9.80 10.41 7.93
CA GLN A 356 -10.60 11.44 7.28
C GLN A 356 -12.04 10.96 7.04
N ILE A 357 -12.22 9.72 6.57
CA ILE A 357 -13.53 9.09 6.42
C ILE A 357 -14.27 9.06 7.76
N LEU A 358 -13.61 8.58 8.82
CA LEU A 358 -14.20 8.50 10.16
C LEU A 358 -14.65 9.88 10.64
N LEU A 359 -13.82 10.91 10.48
CA LEU A 359 -14.17 12.26 10.87
C LEU A 359 -15.42 12.77 10.14
N ARG A 360 -15.52 12.56 8.82
CA ARG A 360 -16.72 12.98 8.05
C ARG A 360 -17.98 12.22 8.46
N VAL A 361 -17.85 10.94 8.78
CA VAL A 361 -18.97 10.15 9.31
C VAL A 361 -19.42 10.70 10.66
N VAL A 362 -18.47 10.98 11.57
CA VAL A 362 -18.79 11.52 12.90
C VAL A 362 -19.39 12.93 12.80
N GLU A 363 -18.87 13.80 11.94
CA GLU A 363 -19.44 15.14 11.68
C GLU A 363 -20.89 15.05 11.15
N SER A 364 -21.15 14.10 10.25
CA SER A 364 -22.49 13.86 9.74
C SER A 364 -23.45 13.36 10.81
N LEU A 365 -23.01 12.48 11.72
CA LEU A 365 -23.83 11.99 12.83
C LEU A 365 -24.08 13.08 13.89
N LYS A 366 -23.09 13.93 14.14
CA LYS A 366 -23.19 15.09 15.04
C LYS A 366 -24.08 16.20 14.48
N GLY A 367 -24.29 16.24 13.16
CA GLY A 367 -25.08 17.27 12.49
C GLY A 367 -24.30 18.57 12.23
N GLY A 368 -22.96 18.53 12.23
CA GLY A 368 -22.14 19.70 11.95
C GLY A 368 -20.63 19.47 12.07
N GLU A 369 -19.87 20.25 11.30
CA GLU A 369 -18.40 20.17 11.23
C GLU A 369 -17.74 20.37 12.60
N PHE A 370 -16.56 19.78 12.78
CA PHE A 370 -15.73 20.10 13.94
C PHE A 370 -15.20 21.54 13.85
N SER A 371 -14.99 22.17 15.00
CA SER A 371 -14.36 23.48 15.03
C SER A 371 -12.93 23.38 14.49
N MET A 372 -12.40 24.46 13.88
CA MET A 372 -11.02 24.51 13.39
C MET A 372 -10.02 24.07 14.47
N ARG A 373 -10.19 24.54 15.72
CA ARG A 373 -9.35 24.13 16.86
C ARG A 373 -9.40 22.63 17.13
N THR A 374 -10.57 22.02 17.01
CA THR A 374 -10.74 20.58 17.20
C THR A 374 -10.05 19.81 16.07
N GLN A 375 -10.24 20.22 14.82
CA GLN A 375 -9.59 19.60 13.65
C GLN A 375 -8.06 19.72 13.74
N GLU A 376 -7.53 20.89 14.12
CA GLU A 376 -6.10 21.10 14.36
C GLU A 376 -5.55 20.20 15.47
N MET A 377 -6.26 20.07 16.60
CA MET A 377 -5.83 19.17 17.68
C MET A 377 -5.83 17.72 17.23
N ILE A 378 -6.89 17.28 16.55
CA ILE A 378 -7.01 15.92 16.01
C ILE A 378 -5.86 15.64 15.04
N ALA A 379 -5.61 16.55 14.09
CA ALA A 379 -4.51 16.44 13.13
C ALA A 379 -3.14 16.42 13.83
N ARG A 380 -2.90 17.31 14.80
CA ARG A 380 -1.65 17.38 15.56
C ARG A 380 -1.38 16.10 16.34
N VAL A 381 -2.40 15.54 17.00
CA VAL A 381 -2.30 14.25 17.69
C VAL A 381 -1.96 13.14 16.70
N GLY A 382 -2.62 13.10 15.53
CA GLY A 382 -2.34 12.15 14.47
C GLY A 382 -0.89 12.24 13.97
N VAL A 383 -0.39 13.44 13.67
CA VAL A 383 0.99 13.68 13.23
C VAL A 383 1.99 13.27 14.31
N MET A 384 1.76 13.63 15.58
CA MET A 384 2.65 13.23 16.67
C MET A 384 2.69 11.71 16.85
N ALA A 385 1.54 11.03 16.73
CA ALA A 385 1.47 9.57 16.83
C ALA A 385 2.25 8.89 15.69
N ILE A 386 2.07 9.34 14.44
CA ILE A 386 2.82 8.83 13.29
C ILE A 386 4.31 9.12 13.43
N ALA A 387 4.69 10.33 13.85
CA ALA A 387 6.09 10.71 14.05
C ALA A 387 6.77 9.87 15.14
N LEU A 388 6.07 9.60 16.24
CA LEU A 388 6.57 8.73 17.31
C LEU A 388 6.76 7.29 16.84
N LEU A 389 5.77 6.75 16.11
CA LEU A 389 5.87 5.41 15.52
C LEU A 389 7.04 5.34 14.53
N PHE A 390 7.19 6.34 13.66
CA PHE A 390 8.29 6.43 12.72
C PHE A 390 9.65 6.47 13.43
N ALA A 391 9.80 7.29 14.47
CA ALA A 391 11.02 7.37 15.26
C ALA A 391 11.37 6.03 15.92
N LEU A 392 10.36 5.33 16.47
CA LEU A 392 10.53 4.02 17.09
C LEU A 392 10.98 2.96 16.08
N VAL A 393 10.33 2.92 14.91
CA VAL A 393 10.65 1.96 13.85
C VAL A 393 12.02 2.25 13.25
N MET A 394 12.36 3.52 13.01
CA MET A 394 13.70 3.94 12.60
C MET A 394 14.77 3.55 13.62
N PHE A 395 14.49 3.72 14.91
CA PHE A 395 15.41 3.29 15.97
C PHE A 395 15.64 1.77 15.93
N ASN A 396 14.59 0.98 15.71
CA ASN A 396 14.71 -0.48 15.56
C ASN A 396 15.55 -0.86 14.34
N ASP A 397 15.33 -0.21 13.20
CA ASP A 397 16.10 -0.41 11.97
C ASP A 397 17.58 -0.10 12.18
N ILE A 398 17.91 1.06 12.77
CA ILE A 398 19.30 1.46 13.05
C ILE A 398 19.96 0.49 14.02
N LYS A 399 19.26 0.11 15.09
CA LYS A 399 19.76 -0.87 16.06
C LYS A 399 20.05 -2.21 15.38
N GLY A 400 19.14 -2.70 14.54
CA GLY A 400 19.33 -3.94 13.79
C GLY A 400 20.52 -3.87 12.84
N LEU A 401 20.73 -2.71 12.20
CA LEU A 401 21.87 -2.47 11.32
C LEU A 401 23.19 -2.47 12.12
N VAL A 402 23.27 -1.72 13.22
CA VAL A 402 24.46 -1.69 14.09
C VAL A 402 24.81 -3.09 14.59
N GLN A 403 23.82 -3.86 15.04
CA GLN A 403 24.07 -5.23 15.50
C GLN A 403 24.67 -6.12 14.40
N GLN A 404 24.26 -5.97 13.14
CA GLN A 404 24.83 -6.75 12.02
C GLN A 404 26.25 -6.31 11.61
N PHE A 405 26.67 -5.09 11.95
CA PHE A 405 28.01 -4.60 11.63
C PHE A 405 29.05 -4.89 12.72
N PHE A 406 28.61 -5.03 13.97
CA PHE A 406 29.50 -5.18 15.14
C PHE A 406 29.44 -6.57 15.80
N LEU A 407 28.54 -7.46 15.37
CA LEU A 407 28.46 -8.87 15.75
C LEU A 407 28.46 -9.72 14.48
#